data_AF-A0A803R5N6-F1
#
_entry.id   AF-A0A803R5N6-F1
#
_cell.length_a   1.000
_cell.length_b   1.000
_cell.length_c   1.000
_cell.angle_alpha   90.00
_cell.angle_beta   90.00
_cell.angle_gamma   90.00
#
_symmetry.space_group_name_H-M   'P 1'
#
loop_
_entity.id
_entity.type
_entity.pdbx_description
1 polymer ?
#
loop_
_entity_poly.entity_id
_entity_poly.type
_entity_poly.pdbx_seq_one_letter_code
_entity_poly.pdbx_strand_id
1 'polypeptide(L)'
;MTTWKSFLLRIGDKSPEYGTSSDFKDHIETCSGVLRRELEHYSNDILAFLIQCAEQLPHKIPLYGTLVGLMNLDNEDFGRKLVESTQINFQDALYSGNCNRIRILMRFLTVMMCSKVLQPSSLAVTFETLLSSAATTIDEEKGNPSWQARADFYIACILSCLPWGGAELVEQVPEELERVMVGIEAYLSIRKHNSEAGLSFFEDDDDSEKANNDKVHKASYYLYAHMKRLLSMLKFCVT
;
A
#
# COMPACT_ATOMS: atom_id res chain seq x y z
N MET A 1 6.05 -12.14 26.19
CA MET A 1 5.09 -11.98 25.07
C MET A 1 3.93 -12.94 25.30
N THR A 2 2.68 -12.53 25.08
CA THR A 2 1.57 -13.49 25.08
C THR A 2 1.79 -14.52 23.97
N THR A 3 1.35 -15.77 24.16
CA THR A 3 1.63 -16.89 23.26
C THR A 3 1.27 -16.55 21.81
N TRP A 4 0.07 -16.01 21.57
CA TRP A 4 -0.41 -15.66 20.24
C TRP A 4 0.41 -14.56 19.53
N LYS A 5 1.02 -13.62 20.27
CA LYS A 5 1.90 -12.59 19.69
C LYS A 5 3.18 -13.21 19.11
N SER A 6 3.72 -14.25 19.76
CA SER A 6 4.90 -14.94 19.24
C SER A 6 4.57 -15.65 17.94
N PHE A 7 3.44 -16.38 17.90
CA PHE A 7 2.97 -17.05 16.67
C PHE A 7 2.82 -16.05 15.51
N LEU A 8 2.13 -14.93 15.73
CA LEU A 8 1.92 -13.94 14.67
C LEU A 8 3.24 -13.31 14.19
N LEU A 9 4.14 -12.96 15.11
CA LEU A 9 5.43 -12.34 14.73
C LEU A 9 6.34 -13.32 13.97
N ARG A 10 6.35 -14.59 14.39
CA ARG A 10 7.26 -15.64 13.89
C ARG A 10 6.70 -16.44 12.73
N ILE A 11 5.54 -16.08 12.20
CA ILE A 11 4.98 -16.77 11.03
C ILE A 11 6.01 -16.82 9.88
N GLY A 12 6.19 -18.00 9.31
CA GLY A 12 7.21 -18.29 8.29
C GLY A 12 8.67 -18.30 8.75
N ASP A 13 8.96 -18.10 10.04
CA ASP A 13 10.32 -18.28 10.57
C ASP A 13 10.54 -19.73 11.01
N LYS A 14 11.80 -20.18 10.98
CA LYS A 14 12.21 -21.39 11.71
C LYS A 14 12.23 -21.07 13.20
N SER A 15 11.15 -21.38 13.91
CA SER A 15 11.02 -21.08 15.34
C SER A 15 10.46 -22.27 16.13
N PRO A 16 10.77 -22.38 17.43
CA PRO A 16 10.27 -23.47 18.27
C PRO A 16 8.73 -23.54 18.32
N GLU A 17 8.06 -22.41 18.15
CA GLU A 17 6.58 -22.31 18.14
C GLU A 17 5.95 -23.10 16.99
N TYR A 18 6.62 -23.19 15.84
CA TYR A 18 6.15 -23.96 14.68
C TYR A 18 6.84 -25.34 14.56
N GLY A 19 7.62 -25.72 15.57
CA GLY A 19 8.29 -27.01 15.64
C GLY A 19 9.27 -27.24 14.49
N THR A 20 9.27 -28.46 13.94
CA THR A 20 10.15 -28.84 12.81
C THR A 20 9.48 -28.66 11.45
N SER A 21 8.24 -28.15 11.38
CA SER A 21 7.63 -27.89 10.08
C SER A 21 8.41 -26.79 9.37
N SER A 22 8.60 -26.98 8.08
CA SER A 22 9.16 -25.95 7.19
C SER A 22 8.13 -25.49 6.16
N ASP A 23 6.90 -26.01 6.25
CA ASP A 23 5.82 -25.66 5.36
C ASP A 23 5.10 -24.40 5.87
N PHE A 24 5.08 -23.36 5.04
CA PHE A 24 4.38 -22.12 5.34
C PHE A 24 2.88 -22.33 5.52
N LYS A 25 2.29 -23.33 4.84
CA LYS A 25 0.87 -23.66 5.00
C LYS A 25 0.56 -24.09 6.43
N ASP A 26 1.33 -25.03 6.97
CA ASP A 26 1.18 -25.50 8.35
C ASP A 26 1.35 -24.36 9.36
N HIS A 27 2.30 -23.45 9.11
CA HIS A 27 2.51 -22.29 9.96
C HIS A 27 1.29 -21.36 9.96
N ILE A 28 0.71 -21.07 8.79
CA ILE A 28 -0.48 -20.23 8.66
C ILE A 28 -1.69 -20.88 9.35
N GLU A 29 -1.94 -22.16 9.12
CA GLU A 29 -3.06 -22.89 9.73
C GLU A 29 -2.93 -22.95 11.26
N THR A 30 -1.72 -23.23 11.75
CA THR A 30 -1.43 -23.23 13.19
C THR A 30 -1.64 -21.84 13.81
N CYS A 31 -1.12 -20.79 13.17
CA CYS A 31 -1.28 -19.41 13.62
C CYS A 31 -2.77 -19.02 13.67
N SER A 32 -3.52 -19.31 12.60
CA SER A 32 -4.96 -19.06 12.51
C SER A 32 -5.72 -19.77 13.63
N GLY A 33 -5.42 -21.05 13.90
CA GLY A 33 -6.04 -21.81 14.98
C GLY A 33 -5.77 -21.23 16.38
N VAL A 34 -4.55 -20.72 16.61
CA VAL A 34 -4.20 -20.02 17.87
C VAL A 34 -4.96 -18.70 17.99
N LEU A 35 -4.96 -17.87 16.94
CA LEU A 35 -5.64 -16.57 16.98
C LEU A 35 -7.15 -16.71 17.15
N ARG A 36 -7.77 -17.72 16.53
CA ARG A 36 -9.21 -17.98 16.64
C ARG A 36 -9.65 -18.21 18.08
N ARG A 37 -8.86 -18.97 18.87
CA ARG A 37 -9.17 -19.26 20.28
C ARG A 37 -9.06 -18.03 21.18
N GLU A 38 -8.18 -17.10 20.82
CA GLU A 38 -7.90 -15.89 21.58
C GLU A 38 -8.76 -14.70 21.14
N LEU A 39 -9.48 -14.83 20.02
CA LEU A 39 -10.19 -13.75 19.35
C LEU A 39 -11.28 -13.12 20.23
N GLU A 40 -12.00 -13.93 20.99
CA GLU A 40 -13.08 -13.46 21.88
C GLU A 40 -12.58 -12.52 22.98
N HIS A 41 -11.35 -12.70 23.44
CA HIS A 41 -10.78 -11.94 24.55
C HIS A 41 -9.84 -10.81 24.09
N TYR A 42 -9.14 -11.02 22.97
CA TYR A 42 -8.05 -10.14 22.53
C TYR A 42 -8.29 -9.55 21.13
N SER A 43 -9.53 -9.50 20.64
CA SER A 43 -9.86 -9.05 19.28
C SER A 43 -9.14 -7.76 18.85
N ASN A 44 -9.26 -6.70 19.65
CA ASN A 44 -8.64 -5.39 19.34
C ASN A 44 -7.11 -5.44 19.40
N ASP A 45 -6.54 -6.20 20.34
CA ASP A 45 -5.09 -6.35 20.47
C ASP A 45 -4.51 -7.14 19.30
N ILE A 46 -5.19 -8.21 18.87
CA ILE A 46 -4.80 -9.03 17.71
C ILE A 46 -4.86 -8.17 16.45
N LEU A 47 -5.95 -7.44 16.25
CA LEU A 47 -6.14 -6.53 15.13
C LEU A 47 -4.99 -5.51 15.06
N ALA A 48 -4.73 -4.80 16.16
CA ALA A 48 -3.69 -3.77 16.21
C ALA A 48 -2.29 -4.37 15.97
N PHE A 49 -2.01 -5.53 16.57
CA PHE A 49 -0.71 -6.19 16.43
C PHE A 49 -0.49 -6.78 15.04
N LEU A 50 -1.54 -7.25 14.36
CA LEU A 50 -1.47 -7.74 12.99
C LEU A 50 -1.11 -6.62 12.02
N ILE A 51 -1.79 -5.48 12.11
CA ILE A 51 -1.48 -4.31 11.29
C ILE A 51 -0.05 -3.82 11.57
N GLN A 52 0.36 -3.79 12.85
CA GLN A 52 1.73 -3.46 13.21
C GLN A 52 2.74 -4.43 12.58
N CYS A 53 2.47 -5.73 12.59
CA CYS A 53 3.35 -6.72 11.95
C CYS A 53 3.44 -6.50 10.44
N ALA A 54 2.32 -6.24 9.76
CA ALA A 54 2.31 -5.92 8.33
C ALA A 54 3.12 -4.65 8.01
N GLU A 55 3.01 -3.61 8.85
CA GLU A 55 3.77 -2.36 8.70
C GLU A 55 5.28 -2.54 8.96
N GLN A 56 5.66 -3.33 9.97
CA GLN A 56 7.06 -3.50 10.38
C GLN A 56 7.80 -4.61 9.63
N LEU A 57 7.08 -5.58 9.07
CA LEU A 57 7.64 -6.76 8.37
C LEU A 57 7.04 -6.89 6.96
N PRO A 58 7.32 -5.94 6.05
CA PRO A 58 6.66 -5.88 4.73
C PRO A 58 6.96 -7.06 3.80
N HIS A 59 8.01 -7.83 4.09
CA HIS A 59 8.36 -9.06 3.36
C HIS A 59 7.46 -10.24 3.75
N LYS A 60 6.78 -10.18 4.89
CA LYS A 60 5.82 -11.21 5.37
C LYS A 60 4.36 -10.88 5.06
N ILE A 61 4.09 -9.76 4.39
CA ILE A 61 2.73 -9.31 4.05
C ILE A 61 1.86 -10.40 3.41
N PRO A 62 2.34 -11.25 2.48
CA PRO A 62 1.54 -12.35 1.92
C PRO A 62 1.05 -13.36 2.97
N LEU A 63 1.89 -13.66 3.97
CA LEU A 63 1.54 -14.56 5.06
C LEU A 63 0.43 -13.93 5.93
N TYR A 64 0.58 -12.63 6.26
CA TYR A 64 -0.43 -11.90 7.01
C TYR A 64 -1.74 -11.75 6.24
N GLY A 65 -1.69 -11.48 4.93
CA GLY A 65 -2.91 -11.39 4.11
C GLY A 65 -3.65 -12.72 4.03
N THR A 66 -2.95 -13.84 3.85
CA THR A 66 -3.56 -15.17 3.85
C THR A 66 -4.20 -15.47 5.21
N LEU A 67 -3.50 -15.18 6.30
CA LEU A 67 -4.01 -15.34 7.66
C LEU A 67 -5.28 -14.50 7.90
N VAL A 68 -5.29 -13.25 7.44
CA VAL A 68 -6.44 -12.35 7.48
C VAL A 68 -7.62 -12.92 6.68
N GLY A 69 -7.36 -13.49 5.50
CA GLY A 69 -8.37 -14.20 4.71
C GLY A 69 -9.01 -15.36 5.49
N LEU A 70 -8.20 -16.19 6.14
CA LEU A 70 -8.71 -17.27 6.99
C LEU A 70 -9.53 -16.76 8.18
N MET A 71 -9.05 -15.70 8.84
CA MET A 71 -9.79 -15.09 9.96
C MET A 71 -11.11 -14.47 9.51
N ASN A 72 -11.16 -13.89 8.31
CA ASN A 72 -12.37 -13.32 7.74
C ASN A 72 -13.43 -14.39 7.41
N LEU A 73 -13.00 -15.57 6.94
CA LEU A 73 -13.90 -16.72 6.72
C LEU A 73 -14.59 -17.19 8.01
N ASP A 74 -13.90 -17.08 9.15
CA ASP A 74 -14.46 -17.46 10.45
C ASP A 74 -15.28 -16.34 11.09
N ASN A 75 -14.86 -15.09 10.89
CA ASN A 75 -15.47 -13.91 11.51
C ASN A 75 -15.34 -12.68 10.60
N GLU A 76 -16.39 -12.42 9.81
CA GLU A 76 -16.44 -11.26 8.91
C GLU A 76 -16.39 -9.90 9.64
N ASP A 77 -16.89 -9.82 10.87
CA ASP A 77 -16.81 -8.58 11.67
C ASP A 77 -15.36 -8.24 12.04
N PHE A 78 -14.53 -9.26 12.31
CA PHE A 78 -13.09 -9.05 12.49
C PHE A 78 -12.43 -8.54 11.21
N GLY A 79 -12.73 -9.15 10.06
CA GLY A 79 -12.21 -8.71 8.76
C GLY A 79 -12.59 -7.27 8.44
N ARG A 80 -13.85 -6.90 8.67
CA ARG A 80 -14.34 -5.52 8.52
C ARG A 80 -13.57 -4.53 9.39
N LYS A 81 -13.45 -4.80 10.70
CA LYS A 81 -12.72 -3.94 11.64
C LYS A 81 -11.25 -3.78 11.26
N LEU A 82 -10.63 -4.85 10.76
CA LEU A 82 -9.24 -4.82 10.29
C LEU A 82 -9.09 -3.92 9.05
N VAL A 83 -10.01 -4.01 8.08
CA VAL A 83 -10.03 -3.14 6.90
C VAL A 83 -10.24 -1.68 7.30
N GLU A 84 -11.21 -1.41 8.19
CA GLU A 84 -11.46 -0.06 8.73
C GLU A 84 -10.22 0.51 9.43
N SER A 85 -9.56 -0.27 10.26
CA SER A 85 -8.35 0.17 10.97
C SER A 85 -7.16 0.37 10.03
N THR A 86 -7.02 -0.47 9.00
CA THR A 86 -6.02 -0.29 7.96
C THR A 86 -6.28 0.99 7.16
N GLN A 87 -7.54 1.30 6.87
CA GLN A 87 -7.95 2.53 6.20
C GLN A 87 -7.64 3.77 7.05
N ILE A 88 -7.89 3.73 8.36
CA ILE A 88 -7.51 4.81 9.29
C ILE A 88 -5.98 5.00 9.27
N ASN A 89 -5.20 3.92 9.40
CA ASN A 89 -3.74 3.99 9.37
C ASN A 89 -3.21 4.52 8.02
N PHE A 90 -3.86 4.15 6.92
CA PHE A 90 -3.51 4.61 5.58
C PHE A 90 -3.78 6.11 5.44
N GLN A 91 -4.92 6.56 5.95
CA GLN A 91 -5.30 7.95 5.96
C GLN A 91 -4.35 8.79 6.84
N ASP A 92 -3.92 8.28 7.99
CA ASP A 92 -2.89 8.90 8.85
C ASP A 92 -1.52 8.94 8.18
N ALA A 93 -1.14 7.90 7.44
CA ALA A 93 0.08 7.85 6.67
C ALA A 93 0.08 8.90 5.55
N LEU A 94 -1.07 9.09 4.88
CA LEU A 94 -1.27 10.20 3.95
C LEU A 94 -1.10 11.53 4.68
N TYR A 95 -1.82 11.78 5.79
CA TYR A 95 -1.77 13.03 6.57
C TYR A 95 -0.37 13.42 7.02
N SER A 96 0.40 12.45 7.50
CA SER A 96 1.77 12.67 7.96
C SER A 96 2.79 12.74 6.82
N GLY A 97 2.40 12.44 5.58
CA GLY A 97 3.32 12.36 4.44
C GLY A 97 4.34 11.22 4.56
N ASN A 98 4.01 10.15 5.31
CA ASN A 98 4.91 9.03 5.51
C ASN A 98 4.89 8.09 4.29
N CYS A 99 5.76 8.38 3.32
CA CYS A 99 5.85 7.65 2.06
C CYS A 99 6.02 6.14 2.22
N ASN A 100 6.79 5.70 3.21
CA ASN A 100 7.01 4.26 3.44
C ASN A 100 5.73 3.59 3.95
N ARG A 101 5.04 4.19 4.93
CA ARG A 101 3.77 3.66 5.44
C ARG A 101 2.70 3.62 4.36
N ILE A 102 2.59 4.66 3.53
CA ILE A 102 1.66 4.70 2.39
C ILE A 102 1.90 3.49 1.46
N ARG A 103 3.16 3.27 1.02
CA ARG A 103 3.51 2.13 0.14
C ARG A 103 3.20 0.78 0.79
N ILE A 104 3.53 0.62 2.06
CA ILE A 104 3.36 -0.63 2.79
C ILE A 104 1.87 -0.95 2.99
N LEU A 105 1.08 0.05 3.40
CA LEU A 105 -0.36 -0.12 3.61
C LEU A 105 -1.11 -0.35 2.31
N MET A 106 -0.72 0.29 1.19
CA MET A 106 -1.28 -0.03 -0.13
C MET A 106 -0.99 -1.46 -0.56
N ARG A 107 0.23 -1.95 -0.31
CA ARG A 107 0.57 -3.35 -0.56
C ARG A 107 -0.29 -4.28 0.30
N PHE A 108 -0.49 -3.94 1.58
CA PHE A 108 -1.31 -4.75 2.47
C PHE A 108 -2.79 -4.78 2.04
N LEU A 109 -3.36 -3.64 1.63
CA LEU A 109 -4.70 -3.57 1.01
C LEU A 109 -4.79 -4.46 -0.24
N THR A 110 -3.76 -4.46 -1.08
CA THR A 110 -3.69 -5.29 -2.28
C THR A 110 -3.70 -6.78 -1.95
N VAL A 111 -2.94 -7.21 -0.95
CA VAL A 111 -2.94 -8.62 -0.55
C VAL A 111 -4.25 -9.03 0.15
N MET A 112 -4.87 -8.13 0.92
CA MET A 112 -6.22 -8.36 1.48
C MET A 112 -7.27 -8.53 0.38
N MET A 113 -7.13 -7.82 -0.75
CA MET A 113 -7.97 -8.02 -1.93
C MET A 113 -7.76 -9.42 -2.54
N CYS A 114 -6.51 -9.84 -2.76
CA CYS A 114 -6.21 -11.20 -3.21
C CYS A 114 -6.72 -12.29 -2.25
N SER A 115 -6.78 -11.98 -0.96
CA SER A 115 -7.27 -12.89 0.09
C SER A 115 -8.79 -12.82 0.31
N LYS A 116 -9.52 -12.18 -0.62
CA LYS A 116 -10.99 -12.04 -0.63
C LYS A 116 -11.57 -11.33 0.61
N VAL A 117 -10.78 -10.47 1.24
CA VAL A 117 -11.21 -9.62 2.37
C VAL A 117 -11.62 -8.23 1.89
N LEU A 118 -11.00 -7.73 0.81
CA LEU A 118 -11.32 -6.45 0.18
C LEU A 118 -11.82 -6.68 -1.25
N GLN A 119 -12.84 -5.93 -1.69
CA GLN A 119 -13.32 -6.02 -3.06
C GLN A 119 -12.30 -5.42 -4.05
N PRO A 120 -12.07 -6.05 -5.22
CA PRO A 120 -11.18 -5.51 -6.25
C PRO A 120 -11.53 -4.08 -6.70
N SER A 121 -12.83 -3.80 -6.88
CA SER A 121 -13.30 -2.47 -7.27
C SER A 121 -12.93 -1.38 -6.25
N SER A 122 -12.95 -1.69 -4.95
CA SER A 122 -12.56 -0.75 -3.88
C SER A 122 -11.09 -0.35 -3.97
N LEU A 123 -10.22 -1.32 -4.30
CA LEU A 123 -8.80 -1.05 -4.52
C LEU A 123 -8.59 -0.23 -5.80
N ALA A 124 -9.32 -0.53 -6.87
CA ALA A 124 -9.25 0.22 -8.11
C ALA A 124 -9.68 1.69 -7.94
N VAL A 125 -10.77 1.96 -7.20
CA VAL A 125 -11.19 3.32 -6.84
C VAL A 125 -10.10 4.06 -6.04
N THR A 126 -9.38 3.35 -5.17
CA THR A 126 -8.24 3.93 -4.44
C THR A 126 -7.11 4.32 -5.41
N PHE A 127 -6.81 3.49 -6.41
CA PHE A 127 -5.84 3.82 -7.46
C PHE A 127 -6.29 5.02 -8.30
N GLU A 128 -7.54 5.04 -8.77
CA GLU A 128 -8.11 6.16 -9.52
C GLU A 128 -8.06 7.47 -8.71
N THR A 129 -8.29 7.41 -7.40
CA THR A 129 -8.22 8.57 -6.50
C THR A 129 -6.79 9.12 -6.38
N LEU A 130 -5.79 8.24 -6.24
CA LEU A 130 -4.38 8.63 -6.20
C LEU A 130 -3.90 9.17 -7.54
N LEU A 131 -4.33 8.55 -8.65
CA LEU A 131 -4.05 8.99 -10.01
C LEU A 131 -4.66 10.37 -10.30
N SER A 132 -5.92 10.58 -9.92
CA SER A 132 -6.58 11.89 -10.01
C SER A 132 -5.86 12.94 -9.16
N SER A 133 -5.35 12.54 -7.99
CA SER A 133 -4.53 13.42 -7.14
C SER A 133 -3.19 13.76 -7.80
N ALA A 134 -2.58 12.84 -8.53
CA ALA A 134 -1.37 13.10 -9.32
C ALA A 134 -1.66 14.08 -10.46
N ALA A 135 -2.73 13.87 -11.23
CA ALA A 135 -3.11 14.74 -12.35
C ALA A 135 -3.47 16.17 -11.90
N THR A 136 -4.12 16.33 -10.74
CA THR A 136 -4.49 17.65 -10.22
C THR A 136 -3.35 18.40 -9.53
N THR A 137 -2.23 17.73 -9.22
CA THR A 137 -1.04 18.42 -8.68
C THR A 137 -0.26 19.20 -9.74
N ILE A 138 -0.56 18.99 -11.03
CA ILE A 138 0.04 19.72 -12.15
C ILE A 138 -0.40 21.18 -12.08
N ASP A 139 0.47 22.02 -11.55
CA ASP A 139 0.26 23.48 -11.52
C ASP A 139 1.55 24.16 -12.00
N GLU A 140 1.69 24.22 -13.32
CA GLU A 140 2.78 24.96 -13.97
C GLU A 140 2.64 26.47 -13.74
N GLU A 141 1.41 26.97 -13.54
CA GLU A 141 1.12 28.41 -13.38
C GLU A 141 1.41 28.95 -11.97
N LYS A 142 1.24 28.15 -10.91
CA LYS A 142 1.55 28.55 -9.52
C LYS A 142 2.96 28.23 -9.03
N GLY A 143 3.81 27.64 -9.87
CA GLY A 143 5.24 27.46 -9.57
C GLY A 143 5.53 26.54 -8.38
N ASN A 144 4.85 25.40 -8.25
CA ASN A 144 5.22 24.38 -7.25
C ASN A 144 6.34 23.47 -7.81
N PRO A 145 7.63 23.67 -7.47
CA PRO A 145 8.73 22.88 -8.05
C PRO A 145 8.67 21.38 -7.71
N SER A 146 7.84 20.99 -6.72
CA SER A 146 7.75 19.62 -6.21
C SER A 146 6.51 18.86 -6.67
N TRP A 147 5.72 19.41 -7.61
CA TRP A 147 4.49 18.74 -8.08
C TRP A 147 4.78 17.37 -8.69
N GLN A 148 5.85 17.28 -9.50
CA GLN A 148 6.17 16.05 -10.22
C GLN A 148 6.64 14.93 -9.29
N ALA A 149 7.48 15.23 -8.29
CA ALA A 149 7.92 14.22 -7.32
C ALA A 149 6.75 13.62 -6.53
N ARG A 150 5.71 14.41 -6.26
CA ARG A 150 4.49 13.95 -5.59
C ARG A 150 3.63 13.09 -6.50
N ALA A 151 3.44 13.52 -7.75
CA ALA A 151 2.72 12.74 -8.75
C ALA A 151 3.44 11.41 -9.03
N ASP A 152 4.76 11.44 -9.27
CA ASP A 152 5.63 10.27 -9.42
C ASP A 152 5.48 9.31 -8.24
N PHE A 153 5.41 9.82 -7.01
CA PHE A 153 5.23 8.99 -5.83
C PHE A 153 3.90 8.23 -5.84
N TYR A 154 2.78 8.88 -6.18
CA TYR A 154 1.48 8.20 -6.24
C TYR A 154 1.43 7.16 -7.35
N ILE A 155 1.97 7.48 -8.52
CA ILE A 155 2.08 6.55 -9.66
C ILE A 155 2.94 5.34 -9.26
N ALA A 156 4.11 5.58 -8.65
CA ALA A 156 4.97 4.51 -8.16
C ALA A 156 4.28 3.63 -7.09
N CYS A 157 3.46 4.22 -6.22
CA CYS A 157 2.69 3.44 -5.24
C CYS A 157 1.69 2.49 -5.93
N ILE A 158 0.95 2.98 -6.92
CA ILE A 158 -0.01 2.16 -7.70
C ILE A 158 0.75 1.03 -8.42
N LEU A 159 1.79 1.37 -9.19
CA LEU A 159 2.57 0.39 -9.94
C LEU A 159 3.22 -0.66 -9.02
N SER A 160 3.68 -0.26 -7.83
CA SER A 160 4.29 -1.19 -6.86
C SER A 160 3.32 -2.21 -6.25
N CYS A 161 2.00 -2.02 -6.43
CA CYS A 161 0.97 -2.96 -6.01
C CYS A 161 0.71 -4.05 -7.06
N LEU A 162 0.95 -3.78 -8.34
CA LEU A 162 0.67 -4.71 -9.43
C LEU A 162 1.38 -6.07 -9.29
N PRO A 163 2.64 -6.17 -8.81
CA PRO A 163 3.27 -7.47 -8.58
C PRO A 163 2.55 -8.35 -7.54
N TRP A 164 1.70 -7.77 -6.68
CA TRP A 164 1.03 -8.48 -5.59
C TRP A 164 -0.40 -8.89 -5.91
N GLY A 165 -1.08 -8.17 -6.81
CA GLY A 165 -2.50 -8.39 -7.11
C GLY A 165 -2.95 -7.94 -8.50
N GLY A 166 -2.01 -7.64 -9.40
CA GLY A 166 -2.32 -7.21 -10.76
C GLY A 166 -3.08 -8.28 -11.56
N ALA A 167 -2.71 -9.55 -11.42
CA ALA A 167 -3.41 -10.65 -12.08
C ALA A 167 -4.88 -10.75 -11.64
N GLU A 168 -5.14 -10.64 -10.32
CA GLU A 168 -6.49 -10.65 -9.78
C GLU A 168 -7.31 -9.43 -10.23
N LEU A 169 -6.69 -8.25 -10.33
CA LEU A 169 -7.36 -7.05 -10.85
C LEU A 169 -7.70 -7.18 -12.34
N VAL A 170 -6.81 -7.74 -13.16
CA VAL A 170 -7.07 -8.01 -14.59
C VAL A 170 -8.23 -8.99 -14.75
N GLU A 171 -8.31 -10.00 -13.88
CA GLU A 171 -9.38 -11.02 -13.94
C GLU A 171 -10.73 -10.48 -13.48
N GLN A 172 -10.77 -9.74 -12.38
CA GLN A 172 -12.02 -9.33 -11.73
C GLN A 172 -12.56 -7.97 -12.20
N VAL A 173 -11.68 -7.01 -12.48
CA VAL A 173 -12.00 -5.60 -12.77
C VAL A 173 -11.13 -5.04 -13.91
N PRO A 174 -11.13 -5.69 -15.10
CA PRO A 174 -10.26 -5.31 -16.20
C PRO A 174 -10.50 -3.88 -16.69
N GLU A 175 -11.76 -3.43 -16.74
CA GLU A 175 -12.12 -2.09 -17.23
C GLU A 175 -11.63 -0.99 -16.28
N GLU A 176 -11.79 -1.17 -14.96
CA GLU A 176 -11.26 -0.24 -13.95
C GLU A 176 -9.73 -0.17 -14.04
N LEU A 177 -9.06 -1.32 -14.13
CA LEU A 177 -7.61 -1.37 -14.21
C LEU A 177 -7.11 -0.71 -15.51
N GLU A 178 -7.75 -0.96 -16.65
CA GLU A 178 -7.42 -0.33 -17.92
C GLU A 178 -7.51 1.20 -17.84
N ARG A 179 -8.58 1.75 -17.24
CA ARG A 179 -8.72 3.20 -17.00
C ARG A 179 -7.56 3.76 -16.18
N VAL A 180 -7.15 3.06 -15.12
CA VAL A 180 -5.99 3.44 -14.30
C VAL A 180 -4.71 3.43 -15.13
N MET A 181 -4.47 2.39 -15.93
CA MET A 181 -3.27 2.26 -16.75
C MET A 181 -3.19 3.34 -17.84
N VAL A 182 -4.29 3.63 -18.53
CA VAL A 182 -4.37 4.71 -19.53
C VAL A 182 -4.04 6.07 -18.89
N GLY A 183 -4.56 6.34 -17.68
CA GLY A 183 -4.23 7.59 -17.00
C GLY A 183 -2.78 7.65 -16.50
N ILE A 184 -2.19 6.52 -16.12
CA ILE A 184 -0.75 6.44 -15.81
C ILE A 184 0.08 6.74 -17.06
N GLU A 185 -0.25 6.16 -18.21
CA GLU A 185 0.43 6.43 -19.48
C GLU A 185 0.33 7.90 -19.88
N ALA A 186 -0.87 8.49 -19.75
CA ALA A 186 -1.07 9.91 -20.00
C ALA A 186 -0.18 10.78 -19.09
N TYR A 187 -0.07 10.45 -17.80
CA TYR A 187 0.86 11.14 -16.89
C TYR A 187 2.32 10.98 -17.32
N LEU A 188 2.75 9.76 -17.65
CA LEU A 188 4.13 9.49 -18.06
C LEU A 188 4.51 10.26 -19.32
N SER A 189 3.57 10.49 -20.25
CA SER A 189 3.82 11.24 -21.48
C SER A 189 4.12 12.73 -21.28
N ILE A 190 3.65 13.33 -20.18
CA ILE A 190 3.85 14.75 -19.85
C ILE A 190 4.91 14.97 -18.77
N ARG A 191 5.49 13.88 -18.24
CA ARG A 191 6.49 13.91 -17.18
C ARG A 191 7.78 14.55 -17.67
N LYS A 192 8.35 15.50 -16.91
CA LYS A 192 9.64 16.13 -17.27
C LYS A 192 10.80 15.18 -16.96
N HIS A 193 11.68 14.98 -17.95
CA HIS A 193 12.92 14.25 -17.77
C HIS A 193 14.03 15.25 -17.44
N ASN A 194 14.21 15.55 -16.14
CA ASN A 194 15.41 16.27 -15.71
C ASN A 194 16.61 15.31 -15.81
N SER A 195 17.74 15.80 -16.32
CA SER A 195 18.97 15.00 -16.50
C SER A 195 19.24 14.10 -15.28
N GLU A 196 19.26 12.79 -15.52
CA GLU A 196 19.51 11.76 -14.52
C GLU A 196 20.98 11.72 -14.08
N ALA A 197 21.84 12.62 -14.58
CA ALA A 197 23.28 12.65 -14.31
C ALA A 197 23.66 12.73 -12.81
N GLY A 198 22.76 13.17 -11.94
CA GLY A 198 22.96 13.16 -10.48
C GLY A 198 22.54 11.85 -9.77
N LEU A 199 21.87 10.95 -10.49
CA LEU A 199 21.31 9.68 -9.99
C LEU A 199 21.79 8.47 -10.80
N SER A 200 22.35 8.67 -11.99
CA SER A 200 22.99 7.63 -12.78
C SER A 200 24.34 7.27 -12.14
N PHE A 201 24.53 5.99 -11.86
CA PHE A 201 25.82 5.49 -11.37
C PHE A 201 26.84 5.34 -12.50
N PHE A 202 26.34 5.24 -13.74
CA PHE A 202 27.12 5.16 -14.95
C PHE A 202 26.88 6.44 -15.76
N GLU A 203 27.93 6.94 -16.40
CA GLU A 203 27.81 7.99 -17.40
C GLU A 203 27.16 7.37 -18.64
N ASP A 204 26.12 8.02 -19.16
CA ASP A 204 25.56 7.63 -20.45
C ASP A 204 26.61 7.97 -21.52
N ASP A 205 27.09 6.95 -22.25
CA ASP A 205 28.08 7.12 -23.33
C ASP A 205 27.57 8.00 -24.50
N ASP A 206 26.30 8.43 -24.47
CA ASP A 206 25.63 9.11 -25.59
C ASP A 206 25.45 10.65 -25.42
N ASP A 207 25.75 11.28 -24.28
CA ASP A 207 25.41 12.70 -24.07
C ASP A 207 26.62 13.62 -23.85
N SER A 208 27.37 13.86 -24.93
CA SER A 208 27.96 15.19 -25.14
C SER A 208 26.86 16.16 -25.57
N GLU A 209 26.65 17.20 -24.75
CA GLU A 209 25.76 18.36 -24.94
C GLU A 209 24.38 18.32 -24.24
N LYS A 210 24.36 18.72 -22.96
CA LYS A 210 23.82 20.03 -22.53
C LYS A 210 23.84 20.18 -21.00
N ALA A 211 24.69 21.09 -20.54
CA ALA A 211 24.78 21.52 -19.15
C ALA A 211 23.87 22.73 -18.84
N ASN A 212 23.53 22.85 -17.55
CA ASN A 212 22.97 24.01 -16.80
C ASN A 212 21.44 24.21 -16.91
N ASN A 213 20.69 24.54 -15.85
CA ASN A 213 21.03 25.24 -14.61
C ASN A 213 19.98 25.03 -13.48
N ASP A 214 20.47 25.07 -12.23
CA ASP A 214 19.91 25.71 -11.02
C ASP A 214 18.79 25.13 -10.12
N LYS A 215 19.25 24.90 -8.86
CA LYS A 215 18.76 25.31 -7.53
C LYS A 215 17.64 24.54 -6.79
N VAL A 216 18.10 23.92 -5.70
CA VAL A 216 17.38 23.35 -4.57
C VAL A 216 16.76 24.45 -3.69
N HIS A 217 15.46 24.38 -3.37
CA HIS A 217 14.89 24.99 -2.16
C HIS A 217 13.70 24.20 -1.58
N LYS A 218 13.65 24.14 -0.25
CA LYS A 218 12.73 23.37 0.61
C LYS A 218 11.27 23.83 0.47
N ALA A 219 10.32 22.88 0.52
CA ALA A 219 8.89 23.15 0.74
C ALA A 219 8.24 22.13 1.70
N SER A 220 8.42 22.34 3.00
CA SER A 220 7.40 21.94 3.99
C SER A 220 6.49 23.15 4.17
N TYR A 221 5.22 23.10 3.75
CA TYR A 221 4.09 23.85 4.36
C TYR A 221 2.75 23.72 3.62
N TYR A 222 2.66 23.13 2.43
CA TYR A 222 1.41 23.11 1.64
C TYR A 222 0.53 21.86 1.80
N LEU A 223 0.76 21.03 2.84
CA LEU A 223 0.09 19.74 3.02
C LEU A 223 -1.38 19.84 3.47
N TYR A 224 -1.86 20.99 3.96
CA TYR A 224 -3.10 21.03 4.75
C TYR A 224 -4.40 21.28 3.94
N ALA A 225 -4.32 21.89 2.75
CA ALA A 225 -5.53 22.34 2.03
C ALA A 225 -6.14 21.28 1.09
N HIS A 226 -5.33 20.39 0.50
CA HIS A 226 -5.80 19.39 -0.47
C HIS A 226 -6.29 18.08 0.17
N MET A 227 -5.96 17.87 1.44
CA MET A 227 -6.31 16.69 2.22
C MET A 227 -7.78 16.62 2.63
N LYS A 228 -8.47 17.77 2.68
CA LYS A 228 -9.91 17.84 2.99
C LYS A 228 -10.83 17.30 1.87
N ARG A 229 -10.34 17.16 0.63
CA ARG A 229 -11.12 16.54 -0.47
C ARG A 229 -11.01 15.02 -0.51
N LEU A 230 -9.91 14.43 -0.03
CA LEU A 230 -9.78 12.98 0.20
C LEU A 230 -10.71 12.48 1.32
N LEU A 231 -11.08 13.36 2.25
CA LEU A 231 -11.94 13.11 3.42
C LEU A 231 -13.41 12.77 3.08
N SER A 232 -13.90 13.07 1.88
CA SER A 232 -15.31 12.83 1.52
C SER A 232 -15.56 11.60 0.64
N MET A 233 -14.52 10.99 0.06
CA MET A 233 -14.70 9.91 -0.93
C MET A 233 -14.54 8.49 -0.36
N LEU A 234 -13.88 8.32 0.79
CA LEU A 234 -13.73 7.00 1.46
C LEU A 234 -14.95 6.55 2.28
N LYS A 235 -16.09 7.26 2.21
CA LYS A 235 -17.33 6.88 2.90
C LYS A 235 -18.17 5.81 2.18
N PHE A 236 -17.71 5.30 1.02
CA PHE A 236 -18.42 4.28 0.24
C PHE A 236 -17.52 3.06 -0.04
N CYS A 237 -17.14 2.32 1.01
CA CYS A 237 -16.45 1.02 0.83
C CYS A 237 -16.75 0.01 1.94
N VAL A 238 -17.90 0.14 2.61
CA VAL A 238 -18.43 -0.93 3.48
C VAL A 238 -19.94 -1.02 3.26
N THR A 239 -20.33 -1.89 2.33
CA THR A 239 -21.57 -2.68 2.35
C THR A 239 -21.36 -3.90 1.49
#